data_AF-A0A967JX38-F1
#
_entry.id   AF-A0A967JX38-F1
#
_cell.length_a   1.000
_cell.length_b   1.000
_cell.length_c   1.000
_cell.angle_alpha   90.00
_cell.angle_beta   90.00
_cell.angle_gamma   90.00
#
_symmetry.space_group_name_H-M   'P 1'
#
loop_
_entity.id
_entity.type
_entity.pdbx_description
1 polymer ?
#
loop_
_entity_poly.entity_id
_entity_poly.type
_entity_poly.pdbx_seq_one_letter_code
_entity_poly.pdbx_strand_id
1 'polypeptide(L)' 'PLHTLRADIDYAQSTAKTTYGTLGIKVWICKGEVFDLEQKRESAKNAAAQK' A
#
# COMPACT_ATOMS: atom_id res chain seq x y z
N PRO A 1 7.52 2.92 -11.27
CA PRO A 1 8.37 1.85 -11.87
C PRO A 1 7.97 0.45 -11.40
N LEU A 2 7.16 -0.27 -12.20
CA LEU A 2 6.61 -1.60 -11.86
C LEU A 2 7.65 -2.73 -11.77
N HIS A 3 8.86 -2.49 -12.26
CA HIS A 3 9.96 -3.47 -12.25
C HIS A 3 10.90 -3.29 -11.05
N THR A 4 10.73 -2.22 -10.25
CA THR A 4 11.59 -1.93 -9.09
C THR A 4 11.01 -2.56 -7.83
N LEU A 5 11.58 -3.68 -7.38
CA LEU A 5 11.08 -4.44 -6.22
C LEU A 5 11.15 -3.67 -4.89
N ARG A 6 11.96 -2.61 -4.81
CA ARG A 6 12.09 -1.71 -3.64
C ARG A 6 11.08 -0.54 -3.65
N ALA A 7 10.27 -0.42 -4.70
CA ALA A 7 9.27 0.63 -4.77
C ALA A 7 8.12 0.33 -3.79
N ASP A 8 7.72 1.33 -3.01
CA ASP A 8 6.51 1.27 -2.21
C ASP A 8 5.31 1.45 -3.13
N ILE A 9 4.63 0.35 -3.42
CA ILE A 9 3.45 0.34 -4.29
C ILE A 9 2.27 -0.15 -3.46
N ASP A 10 1.35 0.76 -3.17
CA ASP A 10 0.05 0.40 -2.61
C ASP A 10 -0.88 -0.03 -3.74
N TYR A 11 -1.42 -1.23 -3.60
CA TYR A 11 -2.41 -1.79 -4.50
C TYR A 11 -3.75 -1.90 -3.79
N ALA A 12 -4.81 -1.41 -4.45
CA ALA A 12 -6.18 -1.61 -4.02
C ALA A 12 -7.06 -2.04 -5.19
N GLN A 13 -7.97 -2.96 -4.90
CA GLN A 13 -9.03 -3.34 -5.82
C GLN A 13 -10.39 -3.11 -5.15
N SER A 14 -11.31 -2.50 -5.89
CA SER A 14 -12.68 -2.32 -5.44
C SER A 14 -13.65 -2.53 -6.59
N THR A 15 -14.89 -2.82 -6.24
CA THR A 15 -15.96 -3.14 -7.18
C THR A 15 -17.11 -2.18 -6.96
N ALA A 16 -17.39 -1.34 -7.95
CA ALA A 16 -18.48 -0.36 -7.90
C ALA A 16 -19.75 -0.96 -8.52
N LYS A 17 -20.85 -0.99 -7.74
CA LYS A 17 -22.17 -1.40 -8.22
C LYS A 17 -22.91 -0.17 -8.74
N THR A 18 -23.24 -0.15 -10.02
CA THR A 18 -23.98 0.94 -10.68
C THR A 18 -25.31 0.41 -11.21
N THR A 19 -26.19 1.33 -11.63
CA THR A 19 -27.54 1.00 -12.13
C THR A 19 -27.53 0.01 -13.31
N TYR A 20 -26.45 0.00 -14.10
CA TYR A 20 -26.32 -0.83 -15.29
C TYR A 20 -25.40 -2.05 -15.08
N GLY A 21 -24.89 -2.27 -13.87
CA GLY A 21 -24.06 -3.44 -13.58
C GLY A 21 -22.94 -3.16 -12.59
N THR A 22 -21.80 -3.80 -12.83
CA THR A 22 -20.67 -3.79 -11.90
C THR A 22 -19.39 -3.39 -12.62
N LEU A 23 -18.68 -2.39 -12.08
CA LEU A 23 -17.41 -1.88 -12.60
C LEU A 23 -16.27 -2.30 -11.67
N GLY A 24 -15.23 -2.91 -12.22
CA GLY A 24 -14.02 -3.26 -11.50
C GLY A 24 -13.01 -2.11 -11.54
N ILE A 25 -12.55 -1.67 -10.38
CA ILE A 25 -11.54 -0.61 -10.24
C ILE A 25 -10.29 -1.24 -9.63
N LYS A 26 -9.14 -1.06 -10.31
CA LYS A 26 -7.82 -1.41 -9.80
C LYS A 26 -6.97 -0.15 -9.76
N VAL A 27 -6.38 0.14 -8.61
CA VAL A 27 -5.56 1.33 -8.39
C VAL A 27 -4.20 0.91 -7.86
N TRP A 28 -3.16 1.51 -8.43
CA TRP A 28 -1.79 1.40 -7.96
C TRP A 28 -1.27 2.80 -7.64
N ILE A 29 -0.82 3.00 -6.41
CA ILE A 29 -0.23 4.25 -5.94
C ILE A 29 1.26 3.99 -5.69
N CYS A 30 2.11 4.63 -6.47
CA CYS A 30 3.56 4.59 -6.28
C CYS A 30 3.97 5.69 -5.31
N LYS A 31 4.32 5.33 -4.06
CA LYS A 31 4.72 6.28 -3.01
C LYS A 31 6.21 6.64 -3.02
N GLY A 32 6.99 5.99 -3.88
CA GLY A 32 8.44 6.22 -4.02
C GLY A 32 9.24 4.95 -3.76
N GLU A 33 10.52 5.09 -3.45
CA GLU A 33 11.38 3.97 -3.05
C GLU A 33 11.45 3.88 -1.52
N VAL A 34 11.33 2.67 -0.96
CA VAL A 34 11.42 2.50 0.49
C VAL A 34 12.90 2.46 0.90
N PHE A 35 13.39 3.55 1.49
CA PHE A 35 14.62 3.54 2.29
C PHE A 35 14.36 3.26 3.79
N ASP A 36 13.09 3.10 4.17
CA ASP A 36 12.62 3.32 5.55
C ASP A 36 11.97 2.10 6.23
N LEU A 37 12.13 0.90 5.66
CA LEU A 37 11.61 -0.34 6.24
C LEU A 37 12.12 -0.57 7.68
N GLU A 38 13.33 -0.13 7.98
CA GLU A 38 13.92 -0.22 9.32
C GLU A 38 13.25 0.77 10.29
N GLN A 39 13.03 2.05 9.92
CA GLN A 39 12.37 3.02 10.83
C GLN A 39 10.92 2.65 11.12
N LYS A 40 10.19 2.14 10.12
CA LYS A 40 8.79 1.70 10.30
C LYS A 40 8.70 0.45 11.20
N ARG A 41 9.71 -0.42 11.16
CA ARG A 41 9.82 -1.59 12.04
C ARG A 41 10.23 -1.21 13.47
N GLU A 42 11.13 -0.25 13.62
CA GLU A 42 11.57 0.31 14.91
C GLU A 42 10.40 0.99 15.64
N SER A 43 9.67 1.85 14.93
CA SER A 43 8.48 2.54 15.46
C SER A 43 7.34 1.58 15.83
N ALA A 44 7.12 0.53 15.04
CA ALA A 44 6.14 -0.51 15.37
C ALA A 44 6.56 -1.34 16.61
N LYS A 45 7.85 -1.66 16.77
CA LYS A 45 8.36 -2.34 17.98
C LYS A 45 8.25 -1.47 19.23
N ASN A 46 8.57 -0.18 19.13
CA ASN A 46 8.50 0.76 20.24
C ASN A 46 7.05 0.99 20.72
N ALA A 47 6.09 1.02 19.80
CA ALA A 47 4.67 1.12 20.15
C ALA A 47 4.12 -0.17 20.81
N ALA A 48 4.68 -1.34 20.47
CA ALA A 48 4.29 -2.62 21.08
C ALA A 48 4.93 -2.86 22.45
N ALA A 49 6.11 -2.28 22.72
CA ALA A 49 6.81 -2.40 24.00
C ALA A 49 6.32 -1.42 25.07
N GLN A 50 5.56 -0.38 24.69
CA GLN A 50 4.98 0.61 25.61
C GLN A 50 3.56 0.25 26.11
N LYS A 51 3.11 -1.00 25.90
CA LYS A 51 1.83 -1.53 26.38
C LYS A 51 2.06 -2.75 27.25
#